data_AF-A0A6A0HF42-F1
#
_entry.id   AF-A0A6A0HF42-F1
#
_cell.length_a   1.000
_cell.length_b   1.000
_cell.length_c   1.000
_cell.angle_alpha   90.00
_cell.angle_beta   90.00
_cell.angle_gamma   90.00
#
_symmetry.space_group_name_H-M   'P 1'
#
loop_
_entity.id
_entity.type
_entity.pdbx_description
1 polymer ?
#
loop_
_entity_poly.entity_id
_entity_poly.type
_entity_poly.pdbx_seq_one_letter_code
_entity_poly.pdbx_strand_id
1 'polypeptide(L)' 'MMQFVPILFRVFKKTSPNGKLTVYVEKRELAQSEGQMQPVQGVMLVDTSYAKDRKIYGQFVLTFRYGREDEEQISTRFY' A
#
# COMPACT_ATOMS: atom_id res chain seq x y z
N MET A 1 31.78 -6.57 23.15
CA MET A 1 31.56 -6.53 21.69
C MET A 1 30.06 -6.62 21.45
N MET A 2 29.38 -5.48 21.27
CA MET A 2 27.93 -5.49 20.99
C MET A 2 27.73 -5.94 19.54
N GLN A 3 27.04 -7.07 19.38
CA GLN A 3 26.69 -7.61 18.09
C GLN A 3 25.62 -6.70 17.48
N PHE A 4 25.97 -5.95 16.44
CA PHE A 4 24.99 -5.27 15.60
C PHE A 4 24.16 -6.37 14.92
N VAL A 5 22.93 -6.57 15.41
CA VAL A 5 21.93 -7.34 14.68
C VAL A 5 21.38 -6.40 13.61
N PRO A 6 21.63 -6.62 12.31
CA PRO A 6 20.97 -5.82 11.29
C PRO A 6 19.48 -6.15 11.38
N ILE A 7 18.69 -5.22 11.92
CA ILE A 7 17.25 -5.31 11.81
C ILE A 7 16.96 -5.13 10.32
N LEU A 8 16.74 -6.24 9.62
CA LEU A 8 16.35 -6.26 8.21
C LEU A 8 14.92 -5.71 8.13
N PHE A 9 14.78 -4.39 8.11
CA PHE A 9 13.50 -3.74 7.87
C PHE A 9 13.08 -4.00 6.43
N ARG A 10 12.17 -4.95 6.25
CA ARG A 10 11.62 -5.29 4.95
C ARG A 10 10.62 -4.22 4.52
N VAL A 11 11.01 -3.37 3.58
CA VAL A 11 10.12 -2.38 2.96
C VAL A 11 9.37 -3.02 1.80
N PHE A 12 8.08 -2.74 1.70
CA PHE A 12 7.25 -3.19 0.58
C PHE A 12 7.05 -2.05 -0.41
N LYS A 13 7.20 -2.34 -1.70
CA LYS A 13 6.98 -1.35 -2.76
C LYS A 13 6.01 -1.87 -3.81
N LYS A 14 5.27 -0.95 -4.41
CA LYS A 14 4.47 -1.20 -5.62
C LYS A 14 4.62 -0.02 -6.56
N THR A 15 4.98 -0.33 -7.80
CA THR A 15 5.17 0.66 -8.87
C THR A 15 3.97 0.63 -9.80
N SER A 16 3.54 1.81 -10.27
CA SER A 16 2.50 1.93 -11.28
C SER A 16 2.93 1.28 -12.60
N PRO A 17 2.01 0.79 -13.44
CA PRO A 17 2.36 0.14 -14.70
C PRO A 17 3.23 1.00 -15.64
N ASN A 18 3.08 2.32 -15.59
CA ASN A 18 3.87 3.28 -16.37
C ASN A 18 5.20 3.69 -15.71
N GLY A 19 5.52 3.16 -14.52
CA GLY A 19 6.76 3.45 -13.80
C GLY A 19 6.84 4.84 -13.15
N LYS A 20 5.82 5.68 -13.26
CA LYS A 20 5.86 7.09 -12.84
C LYS A 20 5.56 7.34 -11.36
N LEU A 21 4.90 6.38 -10.71
CA LEU A 21 4.57 6.43 -9.29
C LEU A 21 5.04 5.14 -8.63
N THR A 22 5.72 5.25 -7.49
CA THR A 22 6.03 4.09 -6.65
C THR A 22 5.68 4.41 -5.21
N VAL A 23 4.87 3.56 -4.60
CA VAL A 23 4.53 3.64 -3.19
C VAL A 23 5.39 2.67 -2.42
N TYR A 24 5.96 3.14 -1.32
CA TYR A 24 6.70 2.35 -0.34
C TYR A 24 5.93 2.37 0.97
N VAL A 25 5.75 1.22 1.59
CA VAL A 25 5.11 1.08 2.90
C VAL A 25 5.97 0.24 3.84
N GLU A 26 5.95 0.59 5.11
CA GLU A 26 6.73 -0.12 6.14
C GLU A 26 6.18 -1.53 6.41
N LYS A 27 4.86 -1.70 6.35
CA LYS A 27 4.14 -2.92 6.73
C LYS A 27 2.90 -3.15 5.88
N ARG A 28 2.51 -4.42 5.73
CA ARG A 28 1.28 -4.83 5.04
C ARG A 28 0.16 -5.24 6.00
N GLU A 29 0.53 -5.58 7.22
CA GLU A 29 -0.39 -5.95 8.27
C GLU A 29 -0.59 -4.75 9.18
N LEU A 30 -1.86 -4.41 9.42
CA LEU A 30 -2.24 -3.37 10.36
C LEU A 30 -2.75 -4.05 11.62
N ALA A 31 -2.02 -3.86 12.71
CA ALA A 31 -2.46 -4.33 14.02
C ALA A 31 -3.32 -3.26 14.68
N GLN A 32 -4.31 -3.71 15.45
CA GLN A 32 -5.03 -2.87 16.39
C GLN A 32 -4.48 -3.15 17.80
N SER A 33 -4.22 -2.11 18.58
CA SER A 33 -3.81 -2.22 19.98
C SER A 33 -4.63 -1.24 20.81
N GLU A 34 -5.17 -1.71 21.93
CA GLU A 34 -5.91 -0.87 22.89
C GLU A 34 -7.03 -0.02 22.26
N GLY A 35 -7.71 -0.59 21.26
CA GLY A 35 -8.80 0.08 20.56
C GLY A 35 -8.36 1.04 19.45
N GLN A 36 -7.07 1.33 19.29
CA GLN A 36 -6.54 2.17 18.21
C GLN A 36 -5.88 1.35 17.10
N MET A 37 -6.16 1.72 15.85
CA MET A 37 -5.51 1.13 14.68
C MET A 37 -4.14 1.78 14.49
N GLN A 38 -3.11 0.98 14.26
CA GLN A 38 -1.80 1.51 13.92
C GLN A 38 -1.87 2.32 12.61
N PRO A 39 -1.25 3.51 12.54
CA PRO A 39 -1.23 4.30 11.32
C PRO A 39 -0.45 3.57 10.22
N VAL A 40 -0.92 3.74 8.97
CA VAL A 40 -0.19 3.28 7.79
C VAL A 40 0.88 4.30 7.47
N GLN A 41 2.16 3.91 7.59
CA GLN A 41 3.28 4.75 7.20
C GLN A 41 3.87 4.31 5.87
N GLY A 42 4.19 5.30 5.04
CA GLY A 42 4.76 5.09 3.74
C GLY A 42 5.19 6.39 3.07
N VAL A 43 5.96 6.24 2.00
CA VAL A 43 6.41 7.34 1.15
C VAL A 43 6.06 7.06 -0.30
N MET A 44 5.81 8.11 -1.07
CA MET A 44 5.51 8.01 -2.49
C MET A 44 6.60 8.69 -3.31
N LEU A 45 7.26 7.91 -4.17
CA LEU A 45 8.14 8.44 -5.20
C LEU A 45 7.31 8.81 -6.41
N VAL A 46 7.46 10.05 -6.85
CA VAL A 46 6.70 10.65 -7.94
C VAL A 46 7.67 11.24 -8.96
N ASP A 47 7.49 10.86 -10.23
CA ASP A 47 8.17 11.54 -11.33
C ASP A 47 7.61 12.96 -11.48
N THR A 48 8.47 13.97 -11.31
CA THR A 48 8.08 15.39 -11.34
C THR A 48 7.57 15.82 -12.72
N SER A 49 8.10 15.24 -13.79
CA SER A 49 7.61 15.51 -15.16
C SER A 49 6.19 15.00 -15.36
N TYR A 50 5.82 13.92 -14.67
CA TYR A 50 4.48 13.37 -14.70
C TYR A 50 3.50 14.15 -13.81
N ALA A 51 3.99 14.75 -12.73
CA ALA A 51 3.17 15.46 -11.74
C ALA A 51 2.81 16.91 -12.13
N LYS A 52 3.56 17.54 -13.05
CA LYS A 52 3.47 18.99 -13.33
C LYS A 52 2.05 19.51 -13.56
N ASP A 53 1.22 18.76 -14.29
CA ASP A 53 -0.15 19.15 -14.64
C ASP A 53 -1.20 18.15 -14.09
N ARG A 54 -0.83 17.39 -13.05
CA ARG A 54 -1.67 16.30 -12.51
C ARG A 54 -1.77 16.38 -10.99
N LYS A 55 -2.95 16.07 -10.48
CA LYS A 55 -3.15 15.85 -9.04
C LYS A 55 -2.98 14.37 -8.74
N ILE A 56 -2.23 14.08 -7.68
CA ILE A 56 -2.00 12.72 -7.19
C ILE A 56 -2.88 12.52 -5.98
N TYR A 57 -3.62 11.42 -5.97
CA TYR A 57 -4.54 11.07 -4.88
C TYR A 57 -4.17 9.72 -4.31
N GLY A 58 -4.37 9.56 -3.01
CA GLY A 58 -4.34 8.28 -2.31
C GLY A 58 -5.70 8.03 -1.68
N GLN A 59 -6.13 6.77 -1.67
CA GLN A 59 -7.36 6.34 -1.00
C GLN A 59 -7.11 5.08 -0.20
N PHE A 60 -7.79 4.97 0.94
CA PHE A 60 -7.94 3.74 1.68
C PHE A 60 -9.30 3.16 1.36
N VAL A 61 -9.35 1.90 0.90
CA VAL A 61 -10.60 1.22 0.57
C VAL A 61 -10.75 0.02 1.49
N LEU A 62 -11.82 0.00 2.27
CA LEU A 62 -12.28 -1.20 2.97
C LEU A 62 -13.38 -1.84 2.13
N THR A 63 -13.13 -3.07 1.67
CA THR A 63 -14.10 -3.81 0.84
C THR A 63 -14.57 -5.02 1.63
N PHE A 64 -15.87 -5.10 1.91
CA PHE A 64 -16.50 -6.33 2.38
C PHE A 64 -16.81 -7.21 1.17
N ARG A 65 -16.35 -8.45 1.21
CA ARG A 65 -16.60 -9.42 0.15
C ARG A 65 -17.48 -10.54 0.70
N TYR A 66 -18.56 -10.86 -0.01
CA TYR A 66 -19.50 -11.91 0.33
C TYR A 66 -19.73 -12.77 -0.92
N GLY A 67 -19.41 -14.06 -0.87
CA GLY A 67 -19.50 -14.99 -2.01
C GLY A 67 -18.71 -16.28 -1.76
N ARG A 68 -18.87 -17.30 -2.61
CA ARG A 68 -17.95 -18.46 -2.64
C ARG A 68 -16.65 -18.04 -3.34
N GLU A 69 -15.50 -18.43 -2.78
CA GLU A 69 -14.15 -17.94 -3.17
C GLU A 69 -13.81 -18.13 -4.67
N ASP A 70 -14.54 -19.00 -5.36
CA ASP A 70 -14.38 -19.44 -6.74
C ASP A 70 -15.29 -18.71 -7.76
N GLU A 71 -16.32 -17.97 -7.34
CA GLU A 71 -17.16 -17.12 -8.21
C GLU A 71 -16.75 -15.63 -8.24
N GLU A 72 -15.68 -15.25 -7.50
CA GLU A 72 -15.12 -13.88 -7.56
C GLU A 72 -14.39 -13.56 -8.88
N GLN A 73 -14.33 -14.53 -9.81
CA GLN A 73 -13.77 -14.32 -11.13
C GLN A 73 -14.90 -14.10 -12.15
N ILE A 74 -15.10 -12.81 -12.46
CA ILE A 74 -15.90 -12.23 -13.56
C ILE A 74 -17.35 -11.85 -13.16
N SER A 75 -17.53 -10.60 -12.72
CA SER A 75 -18.11 -9.56 -13.58
C SER A 75 -17.98 -8.20 -12.88
N THR A 76 -17.29 -7.27 -13.55
CA THR A 76 -17.22 -5.82 -13.27
C THR A 76 -16.91 -5.40 -11.83
N ARG A 77 -15.71 -4.86 -11.65
CA ARG A 77 -15.32 -4.07 -10.48
C ARG A 77 -16.38 -3.00 -10.21
N PHE A 78 -17.14 -3.13 -9.13
CA PHE A 78 -17.90 -2.04 -8.56
C PHE A 78 -16.93 -1.25 -7.66
N TYR A 79 -16.37 -0.18 -8.24
CA TYR A 79 -15.87 0.99 -7.51
C TYR A 79 -16.76 2.16 -7.89
#